data_AF-A0A934TH18-F1
#
_entry.id   AF-A0A934TH18-F1
#
_cell.length_a   1.000
_cell.length_b   1.000
_cell.length_c   1.000
_cell.angle_alpha   90.00
_cell.angle_beta   90.00
_cell.angle_gamma   90.00
#
_symmetry.space_group_name_H-M   'P 1'
#
loop_
_entity.id
_entity.type
_entity.pdbx_description
1 polymer ?
#
loop_
_entity_poly.entity_id
_entity_poly.type
_entity_poly.pdbx_seq_one_letter_code
_entity_poly.pdbx_strand_id
1 'polypeptide(L)'
;MNSCGNDDDDLGGGDTYCWEFRVTQVTSVVGTSVPGYPQTVTSTTSQCGLTEAQANEVVKGLTTESTSSASGITVKIKTTATKTKK
;
A
#
# COMPACT_ATOMS: atom_id res chain seq x y z
N MET A 1 -18.50 3.67 40.01
CA MET A 1 -19.60 3.47 39.04
C MET A 1 -19.78 4.77 38.27
N ASN A 2 -20.13 4.66 36.98
CA ASN A 2 -20.19 5.69 35.92
C ASN A 2 -18.89 5.74 35.10
N SER A 3 -18.65 4.78 34.20
CA SER A 3 -19.31 4.58 32.89
C SER A 3 -18.98 5.74 31.95
N CYS A 4 -17.81 5.65 31.30
CA CYS A 4 -17.56 6.38 30.06
C CYS A 4 -18.60 5.88 29.06
N GLY A 5 -19.45 6.80 28.60
CA GLY A 5 -20.47 6.51 27.61
C GLY A 5 -19.82 5.93 26.36
N ASN A 6 -20.54 5.00 25.74
CA ASN A 6 -20.33 4.63 24.36
C ASN A 6 -20.48 5.90 23.52
N ASP A 7 -19.36 6.53 23.18
CA ASP A 7 -19.26 7.23 21.91
C ASP A 7 -19.10 6.13 20.86
N ASP A 8 -20.23 5.56 20.46
CA ASP A 8 -20.35 4.74 19.26
C ASP A 8 -19.77 5.57 18.10
N ASP A 9 -18.54 5.20 17.69
CA ASP A 9 -17.84 5.71 16.53
C ASP A 9 -18.70 5.54 15.26
N ASP A 10 -19.56 6.53 15.01
CA ASP A 10 -20.25 6.75 13.74
C ASP A 10 -19.23 7.22 12.68
N LEU A 11 -18.33 6.31 12.28
CA LEU A 11 -17.45 6.46 11.14
C LEU A 11 -17.75 5.37 10.11
N GLY A 12 -18.96 5.42 9.55
CA GLY A 12 -19.32 4.77 8.28
C GLY A 12 -19.83 3.33 8.42
N GLY A 13 -21.14 3.20 8.67
CA GLY A 13 -21.85 1.91 8.65
C GLY A 13 -21.83 1.23 7.27
N GLY A 14 -20.82 0.38 7.06
CA GLY A 14 -20.73 -0.51 5.91
C GLY A 14 -20.16 -1.87 6.33
N ASP A 15 -20.55 -2.92 5.62
CA ASP A 15 -20.07 -4.28 5.90
C ASP A 15 -18.54 -4.34 5.89
N THR A 16 -17.97 -4.98 6.91
CA THR A 16 -16.53 -5.24 6.99
C THR A 16 -16.19 -6.59 6.39
N TYR A 17 -15.03 -6.68 5.73
CA TYR A 17 -14.56 -7.91 5.09
C TYR A 17 -13.11 -8.23 5.44
N CYS A 18 -12.69 -9.44 5.08
CA CYS A 18 -11.28 -9.79 5.00
C CYS A 18 -10.73 -9.38 3.64
N TRP A 19 -9.63 -8.65 3.65
CA TRP A 19 -8.94 -8.19 2.45
C TRP A 19 -7.53 -8.73 2.43
N GLU A 20 -7.11 -9.22 1.28
CA GLU A 20 -5.71 -9.47 0.99
C GLU A 20 -5.15 -8.28 0.20
N PHE A 21 -4.07 -7.70 0.70
CA PHE A 21 -3.33 -6.63 0.06
C PHE A 21 -2.04 -7.20 -0.53
N ARG A 22 -1.85 -6.99 -1.82
CA ARG A 22 -0.62 -7.32 -2.53
C ARG A 22 0.10 -6.04 -2.88
N VAL A 23 1.32 -5.89 -2.38
CA VAL A 23 2.19 -4.73 -2.63
C VAL A 23 3.34 -5.19 -3.52
N THR A 24 3.49 -4.54 -4.67
CA THR A 24 4.57 -4.78 -5.62
C THR A 24 5.43 -3.53 -5.71
N GLN A 25 6.70 -3.66 -5.37
CA GLN A 25 7.68 -2.59 -5.52
C GLN A 25 8.65 -2.94 -6.65
N VAL A 26 8.76 -2.05 -7.63
CA VAL A 26 9.72 -2.14 -8.73
C VAL A 26 10.74 -1.02 -8.55
N THR A 27 12.02 -1.39 -8.49
CA THR A 27 13.12 -0.43 -8.47
C THR A 27 13.89 -0.53 -9.78
N SER A 28 14.17 0.60 -10.42
CA SER A 28 14.87 0.66 -11.70
C SER A 28 15.93 1.76 -11.69
N VAL A 29 17.04 1.52 -12.39
CA VAL A 29 18.14 2.48 -12.54
C VAL A 29 18.30 2.79 -14.02
N VAL A 30 18.35 4.07 -14.37
CA VAL A 30 18.47 4.58 -15.73
C VAL A 30 19.72 5.46 -15.82
N GLY A 31 20.41 5.43 -16.95
CA GLY A 31 21.66 6.19 -17.17
C GLY A 31 22.94 5.36 -16.97
N THR A 32 22.84 4.18 -16.35
CA THR A 32 23.91 3.18 -16.29
C THR A 32 23.31 1.78 -16.15
N SER A 33 24.08 0.74 -16.49
CA SER A 33 23.69 -0.65 -16.23
C SER A 33 24.15 -1.05 -14.84
N VAL A 34 23.21 -1.32 -13.94
CA VAL A 34 23.48 -1.84 -12.60
C VAL A 34 23.02 -3.30 -12.55
N PRO A 35 23.92 -4.28 -12.33
CA PRO A 35 23.54 -5.67 -12.21
C PRO A 35 22.44 -5.88 -11.16
N GLY A 36 21.43 -6.68 -11.51
CA GLY A 36 20.28 -6.96 -10.62
C GLY A 36 19.14 -5.94 -10.71
N TYR A 37 19.26 -4.85 -11.46
CA TYR A 37 18.17 -3.90 -11.73
C TYR A 37 17.65 -4.00 -13.17
N PRO A 38 16.34 -3.85 -13.40
CA PRO A 38 15.31 -3.58 -12.41
C PRO A 38 15.03 -4.79 -11.49
N GLN A 39 14.73 -4.49 -10.23
CA GLN A 39 14.37 -5.49 -9.22
C GLN A 39 12.90 -5.32 -8.84
N THR A 40 12.19 -6.44 -8.70
CA THR A 40 10.81 -6.48 -8.23
C THR A 40 10.72 -7.24 -6.91
N VAL A 41 10.06 -6.65 -5.92
CA VAL A 41 9.73 -7.29 -4.64
C VAL A 41 8.21 -7.28 -4.50
N THR A 42 7.64 -8.44 -4.15
CA THR A 42 6.20 -8.58 -3.89
C THR A 42 6.00 -9.04 -2.46
N SER A 43 5.08 -8.40 -1.75
CA SER A 43 4.62 -8.81 -0.43
C SER A 43 3.10 -8.90 -0.42
N THR A 44 2.58 -9.86 0.35
CA THR A 44 1.15 -10.08 0.51
C THR A 44 0.82 -10.09 1.99
N THR A 45 -0.20 -9.34 2.40
CA THR A 45 -0.70 -9.32 3.77
C THR A 45 -2.23 -9.42 3.77
N SER A 46 -2.80 -10.02 4.81
CA SER A 46 -4.26 -10.14 4.95
C SER A 46 -4.72 -9.42 6.22
N GLN A 47 -5.80 -8.66 6.11
CA GLN A 47 -6.41 -7.95 7.24
C GLN A 47 -7.93 -8.07 7.17
N CYS A 48 -8.55 -8.41 8.29
CA CYS A 48 -10.00 -8.48 8.45
C CYS A 48 -10.55 -7.28 9.21
N GLY A 49 -11.87 -7.08 9.12
CA GLY A 49 -12.56 -6.00 9.82
C GLY A 49 -12.43 -4.64 9.14
N LEU A 50 -12.03 -4.60 7.86
CA LEU A 50 -11.99 -3.35 7.09
C LEU A 50 -13.21 -3.22 6.21
N THR A 51 -13.80 -2.02 6.20
CA THR A 51 -14.75 -1.62 5.16
C THR A 51 -14.03 -1.50 3.82
N GLU A 52 -14.78 -1.53 2.72
CA GLU A 52 -14.18 -1.34 1.40
C GLU A 52 -13.47 0.02 1.26
N ALA A 53 -14.03 1.07 1.86
CA ALA A 53 -13.45 2.41 1.87
C ALA A 53 -12.11 2.44 2.61
N GLN A 54 -12.04 1.83 3.80
CA GLN A 54 -10.78 1.71 4.55
C GLN A 54 -9.74 0.91 3.76
N ALA A 55 -10.14 -0.19 3.13
CA ALA A 55 -9.24 -0.97 2.29
C ALA A 55 -8.75 -0.18 1.05
N ASN A 56 -9.58 0.72 0.48
CA ASN A 56 -9.14 1.62 -0.59
C ASN A 56 -8.11 2.63 -0.10
N GLU A 57 -8.29 3.22 1.08
CA GLU A 57 -7.32 4.16 1.65
C GLU A 57 -5.97 3.48 1.92
N VAL A 58 -5.97 2.21 2.36
CA VAL A 58 -4.74 1.42 2.49
C VAL A 58 -4.03 1.26 1.13
N VAL A 59 -4.76 0.86 0.08
CA VAL A 59 -4.19 0.72 -1.27
C VAL A 59 -3.61 2.03 -1.78
N LYS A 60 -4.33 3.13 -1.59
CA LYS A 60 -3.92 4.47 -2.01
C LYS A 60 -2.69 4.95 -1.25
N GLY A 61 -2.64 4.75 0.08
CA GLY A 61 -1.50 5.13 0.91
C GLY A 61 -0.21 4.35 0.59
N LEU A 62 -0.35 3.09 0.15
CA LEU A 62 0.79 2.25 -0.21
C LEU A 62 1.26 2.44 -1.66
N THR A 63 0.38 2.92 -2.55
CA THR A 63 0.73 3.18 -3.94
C THR A 63 1.51 4.48 -4.04
N THR A 64 2.81 4.38 -4.30
CA THR A 64 3.72 5.52 -4.36
C THR A 64 4.64 5.42 -5.55
N GLU A 65 5.10 6.58 -6.02
CA GLU A 65 6.15 6.67 -7.02
C GLU A 65 7.19 7.66 -6.50
N SER A 66 8.45 7.28 -6.59
CA SER A 66 9.57 8.11 -6.17
C SER A 66 10.66 8.04 -7.23
N THR A 67 11.14 9.21 -7.64
CA THR A 67 12.24 9.32 -8.58
C THR A 67 13.30 10.19 -7.95
N SER A 68 14.54 9.71 -7.98
CA SER A 68 15.72 10.45 -7.55
C SER A 68 16.73 10.44 -8.68
N SER A 69 17.37 11.57 -8.95
CA SER A 69 18.40 11.68 -9.98
C SER A 69 19.63 12.42 -9.45
N ALA A 70 20.81 11.87 -9.74
CA ALA A 70 22.09 12.45 -9.38
C ALA A 70 23.15 12.04 -10.41
N SER A 71 23.99 12.99 -10.83
CA SER A 71 25.14 12.74 -11.73
C SER A 71 24.80 11.91 -12.98
N GLY A 72 23.67 12.21 -13.62
CA GLY A 72 23.21 11.51 -14.84
C GLY A 72 22.57 10.13 -14.61
N ILE A 73 22.54 9.66 -13.36
CA ILE A 73 21.87 8.42 -12.96
C ILE A 73 20.50 8.77 -12.38
N THR A 74 19.47 8.05 -12.80
CA THR A 74 18.11 8.18 -12.27
C THR A 74 17.66 6.86 -11.65
N VAL A 75 17.29 6.88 -10.38
CA VAL A 75 16.67 5.77 -9.67
C VAL A 75 15.17 6.02 -9.58
N LYS A 76 14.37 5.07 -10.05
CA LYS A 76 12.91 5.12 -9.95
C LYS A 76 12.42 3.94 -9.11
N ILE A 77 11.64 4.25 -8.09
CA ILE A 77 10.95 3.28 -7.24
C ILE A 77 9.46 3.48 -7.46
N LYS A 78 8.78 2.43 -7.91
CA LYS A 78 7.34 2.40 -8.08
C LYS A 78 6.75 1.32 -7.20
N THR A 79 5.90 1.71 -6.26
CA THR A 79 5.16 0.82 -5.39
C THR A 79 3.70 0.84 -5.82
N THR A 80 3.15 -0.34 -6.11
CA THR A 80 1.74 -0.52 -6.48
C THR A 80 1.11 -1.48 -5.50
N ALA A 81 0.01 -1.07 -4.88
CA ALA A 81 -0.79 -1.93 -4.04
C ALA A 81 -2.10 -2.31 -4.74
N THR A 82 -2.57 -3.53 -4.52
CA THR A 82 -3.88 -4.01 -4.95
C THR A 82 -4.56 -4.73 -3.80
N LYS A 83 -5.89 -4.70 -3.74
CA LYS A 83 -6.67 -5.45 -2.75
C LYS A 83 -7.56 -6.50 -3.42
N THR A 84 -7.82 -7.58 -2.71
CA THR A 84 -8.79 -8.60 -3.10
C THR A 84 -9.61 -9.00 -1.88
N LYS A 85 -10.93 -9.00 -2.02
CA LYS A 85 -11.84 -9.47 -0.98
C LYS A 85 -11.71 -10.99 -0.87
N LYS A 86 -11.53 -11.49 0.36
CA LYS A 86 -11.52 -12.92 0.68
C LYS A 86 -12.88 -13.39 1.18
#